data_AF-A0AA95JEW4-F1
#
_entry.id   AF-A0AA95JEW4-F1
#
_cell.length_a   1.000
_cell.length_b   1.000
_cell.length_c   1.000
_cell.angle_alpha   90.00
_cell.angle_beta   90.00
_cell.angle_gamma   90.00
#
_symmetry.space_group_name_H-M   'P 1'
#
loop_
_entity.id
_entity.type
_entity.pdbx_description
1 polymer ?
#
loop_
_entity_poly.entity_id
_entity_poly.type
_entity_poly.pdbx_seq_one_letter_code
_entity_poly.pdbx_strand_id
1 'polypeptide(L)'
;MSKRGLSTIQLDRVERSYLSILRVGVLGVATICLIAALFFAGDAAWRFFVSTKVDAAPTAVSGAEVASAMRAPMSARQSDANDGLPAEARARHARFVKDIFPGYYALYQRASTAYNKPEDKTLSPAELMDALGYDLGTYAGGEAPDVALFVDNPDYQAQARAAVTTAMADPAVVKKLNEYKVAQKTARQCSTQYVRRTVWDSNSTACSGWYYPPYGCNVSRNVPVEQCVAAYPEGIVSPLVAFGRADEAFRALWLQKADQNAAAAEAKRGDREALRQGIAPRLLLALQIAGGFLVVMFFFVLVALERHIRRIAERTSSV
;
A
#
# COMPACT_ATOMS: atom_id res chain seq x y z
N MET A 1 -92.04 13.15 -31.34
CA MET A 1 -90.62 12.98 -31.73
C MET A 1 -89.74 13.91 -30.88
N SER A 2 -89.28 13.44 -29.71
CA SER A 2 -88.32 14.18 -28.87
C SER A 2 -87.34 13.16 -28.28
N LYS A 3 -86.30 12.84 -29.04
CA LYS A 3 -85.20 11.94 -28.61
C LYS A 3 -83.80 12.49 -28.90
N ARG A 4 -83.68 13.72 -29.45
CA ARG A 4 -82.38 14.30 -29.83
C ARG A 4 -81.70 15.14 -28.74
N GLY A 5 -82.39 15.51 -27.67
CA GLY A 5 -81.85 16.41 -26.62
C GLY A 5 -81.21 15.72 -25.40
N LEU A 6 -81.49 14.43 -25.16
CA LEU A 6 -80.96 13.69 -24.00
C LEU A 6 -79.60 13.04 -24.28
N SER A 7 -79.30 12.71 -25.53
CA SER A 7 -78.02 12.09 -25.91
C SER A 7 -76.86 13.09 -25.84
N THR A 8 -77.08 14.36 -26.17
CA THR A 8 -76.04 15.41 -26.13
C THR A 8 -75.64 15.78 -24.70
N ILE A 9 -76.60 15.85 -23.76
CA ILE A 9 -76.33 16.18 -22.35
C ILE A 9 -75.56 15.06 -21.63
N GLN A 10 -75.85 13.79 -21.96
CA GLN A 10 -75.08 12.66 -21.41
C GLN A 10 -73.70 12.55 -22.04
N LEU A 11 -73.55 12.85 -23.34
CA LEU A 11 -72.24 12.88 -24.00
C LEU A 11 -71.34 13.98 -23.41
N ASP A 12 -71.87 15.20 -23.21
CA ASP A 12 -71.13 16.32 -22.61
C ASP A 12 -70.65 16.03 -21.18
N ARG A 13 -71.45 15.29 -20.40
CA ARG A 13 -71.10 14.94 -19.01
C ARG A 13 -70.04 13.83 -18.95
N VAL A 14 -70.12 12.85 -19.84
CA VAL A 14 -69.10 11.79 -19.99
C VAL A 14 -67.80 12.40 -20.52
N GLU A 15 -67.88 13.28 -21.51
CA GLU A 15 -66.74 14.00 -22.08
C GLU A 15 -66.04 14.89 -21.04
N ARG A 16 -66.79 15.65 -20.22
CA ARG A 16 -66.20 16.43 -19.11
C ARG A 16 -65.52 15.55 -18.07
N SER A 17 -66.14 14.43 -17.71
CA SER A 17 -65.58 13.52 -16.69
C SER A 17 -64.31 12.84 -17.23
N TYR A 18 -64.34 12.39 -18.48
CA TYR A 18 -63.20 11.83 -19.18
C TYR A 18 -62.04 12.84 -19.29
N LEU A 19 -62.32 14.07 -19.73
CA LEU A 19 -61.32 15.14 -19.80
C LEU A 19 -60.76 15.51 -18.41
N SER A 20 -61.57 15.45 -17.36
CA SER A 20 -61.11 15.70 -15.98
C SER A 20 -60.19 14.60 -15.47
N ILE A 21 -60.55 13.33 -15.70
CA ILE A 21 -59.72 12.17 -15.32
C ILE A 21 -58.41 12.19 -16.10
N LEU A 22 -58.46 12.45 -17.40
CA LEU A 22 -57.28 12.56 -18.26
C LEU A 22 -56.36 13.69 -17.77
N ARG A 23 -56.92 14.83 -17.36
CA ARG A 23 -56.16 15.95 -16.81
C ARG A 23 -55.48 15.61 -15.48
N VAL A 24 -56.20 14.98 -14.54
CA VAL A 24 -55.62 14.55 -13.25
C VAL A 24 -54.57 13.47 -13.46
N GLY A 25 -54.83 12.51 -14.35
CA GLY A 25 -53.90 11.44 -14.71
C GLY A 25 -52.61 11.99 -15.30
N VAL A 26 -52.69 12.91 -16.28
CA VAL A 26 -51.49 13.51 -16.85
C VAL A 26 -50.77 14.41 -15.85
N LEU A 27 -51.48 15.14 -14.98
CA LEU A 27 -50.85 15.92 -13.90
C LEU A 27 -50.11 15.01 -12.92
N GLY A 28 -50.67 13.84 -12.61
CA GLY A 28 -50.03 12.81 -11.79
C GLY A 28 -48.74 12.29 -12.42
N VAL A 29 -48.78 11.90 -13.70
CA VAL A 29 -47.59 11.47 -14.46
C VAL A 29 -46.53 12.58 -14.51
N ALA A 30 -46.95 13.81 -14.79
CA ALA A 30 -46.08 14.98 -14.83
C ALA A 30 -45.38 15.24 -13.48
N THR A 31 -46.11 15.06 -12.38
CA THR A 31 -45.55 15.20 -11.01
C THR A 31 -44.52 14.11 -10.72
N ILE A 32 -44.81 12.86 -11.08
CA ILE A 32 -43.86 11.74 -10.92
C ILE A 32 -42.59 11.97 -11.77
N CYS A 33 -42.75 12.42 -13.02
CA CYS A 33 -41.62 12.75 -13.89
C CYS A 33 -40.74 13.87 -13.30
N LEU A 34 -41.35 14.90 -12.70
CA LEU A 34 -40.62 16.00 -12.09
C LEU A 34 -39.86 15.54 -10.83
N ILE A 35 -40.49 14.73 -9.97
CA ILE A 35 -39.84 14.12 -8.82
C ILE A 35 -38.66 13.25 -9.25
N ALA A 36 -38.85 12.41 -10.28
CA ALA A 36 -37.78 11.58 -10.83
C ALA A 36 -36.63 12.43 -11.39
N ALA A 37 -36.92 13.49 -12.13
CA ALA A 37 -35.92 14.40 -12.67
C ALA A 37 -35.12 15.09 -11.56
N LEU A 38 -35.78 15.56 -10.50
CA LEU A 38 -35.12 16.14 -9.32
C LEU A 38 -34.23 15.11 -8.61
N PHE A 39 -34.70 13.87 -8.47
CA PHE A 39 -33.91 12.79 -7.87
C PHE A 39 -32.63 12.51 -8.68
N PHE A 40 -32.74 12.37 -10.01
CA PHE A 40 -31.57 12.13 -10.87
C PHE A 40 -30.61 13.33 -10.92
N ALA A 41 -31.14 14.56 -10.92
CA ALA A 41 -30.31 15.78 -10.85
C ALA A 41 -29.57 15.89 -9.51
N GLY A 42 -30.25 15.58 -8.40
CA GLY A 42 -29.65 15.57 -7.06
C GLY A 42 -28.56 14.51 -6.91
N ASP A 43 -28.80 13.28 -7.39
CA ASP A 43 -27.78 12.23 -7.38
C ASP A 43 -26.58 12.58 -8.27
N ALA A 44 -26.80 13.15 -9.46
CA ALA A 44 -25.71 13.60 -10.33
C ALA A 44 -24.88 14.72 -9.68
N ALA A 45 -25.54 15.70 -9.06
CA ALA A 45 -24.88 16.78 -8.34
C ALA A 45 -24.04 16.24 -7.16
N TRP A 46 -24.62 15.34 -6.35
CA TRP A 46 -23.89 14.69 -5.24
C TRP A 46 -22.61 13.99 -5.73
N ARG A 47 -22.71 13.18 -6.79
CA ARG A 47 -21.57 12.46 -7.38
C ARG A 47 -20.50 13.39 -7.94
N PHE A 48 -20.88 14.57 -8.42
CA PHE A 48 -19.95 15.60 -8.88
C PHE A 48 -19.15 16.21 -7.70
N PHE A 49 -19.81 16.44 -6.56
CA PHE A 49 -19.18 17.02 -5.36
C PHE A 49 -18.27 16.04 -4.59
N VAL A 50 -18.42 14.72 -4.76
CA VAL A 50 -17.50 13.75 -4.16
C VAL A 50 -16.12 13.87 -4.81
N SER A 51 -15.10 14.21 -4.01
CA SER A 51 -13.70 14.31 -4.46
C SER A 51 -13.14 12.95 -4.86
N THR A 52 -12.50 12.83 -6.03
CA THR A 52 -11.77 11.62 -6.45
C THR A 52 -10.40 11.48 -5.80
N LYS A 53 -9.92 12.52 -5.11
CA LYS A 53 -8.65 12.42 -4.39
C LYS A 53 -8.85 11.53 -3.16
N VAL A 54 -8.18 10.40 -3.19
CA VAL A 54 -8.02 9.47 -2.07
C VAL A 54 -6.53 9.34 -1.83
N ASP A 55 -6.10 9.83 -0.68
CA ASP A 55 -4.74 9.66 -0.19
C ASP A 55 -4.62 8.33 0.55
N ALA A 56 -3.44 7.72 0.50
CA ALA A 56 -3.13 6.53 1.28
C ALA A 56 -3.24 6.82 2.77
N ALA A 57 -3.79 5.87 3.54
CA ALA A 57 -3.79 5.97 4.98
C ALA A 57 -2.34 5.95 5.52
N PRO A 58 -2.04 6.65 6.63
CA PRO A 58 -0.71 6.62 7.21
C PRO A 58 -0.32 5.19 7.61
N THR A 59 0.88 4.78 7.24
CA THR A 59 1.44 3.49 7.63
C THR A 59 1.80 3.51 9.11
N ALA A 60 1.32 2.52 9.88
CA ALA A 60 1.61 2.38 11.30
C ALA A 60 1.99 0.93 11.63
N VAL A 61 3.18 0.72 12.20
CA VAL A 61 3.66 -0.58 12.68
C VAL A 61 3.86 -0.53 14.18
N SER A 62 3.26 -1.48 14.89
CA SER A 62 3.39 -1.58 16.35
C SER A 62 4.57 -2.46 16.75
N GLY A 63 5.15 -2.19 17.92
CA GLY A 63 6.24 -3.03 18.46
C GLY A 63 5.86 -4.48 18.74
N ALA A 64 4.58 -4.75 19.04
CA ALA A 64 4.07 -6.11 19.24
C ALA A 64 4.06 -6.92 17.94
N GLU A 65 3.72 -6.27 16.81
CA GLU A 65 3.79 -6.90 15.49
C GLU A 65 5.24 -7.25 15.12
N VAL A 66 6.18 -6.34 15.41
CA VAL A 66 7.62 -6.57 15.20
C VAL A 66 8.12 -7.74 16.06
N ALA A 67 7.81 -7.75 17.36
CA ALA A 67 8.19 -8.84 18.26
C ALA A 67 7.64 -10.21 17.81
N SER A 68 6.41 -10.23 17.27
CA SER A 68 5.82 -11.45 16.71
C SER A 68 6.55 -11.90 15.44
N ALA A 69 6.89 -10.97 14.54
CA ALA A 69 7.55 -11.26 13.27
C ALA A 69 9.02 -11.72 13.44
N MET A 70 9.70 -11.32 14.53
CA MET A 70 11.05 -11.78 14.87
C MET A 70 11.19 -13.30 15.09
N ARG A 71 10.07 -14.04 15.16
CA ARG A 71 10.06 -15.51 15.29
C ARG A 71 10.40 -16.22 13.98
N ALA A 72 10.29 -15.55 12.84
CA ALA A 72 10.67 -16.10 11.55
C ALA A 72 12.21 -16.13 11.37
N PRO A 73 12.78 -17.11 10.65
CA PRO A 73 14.19 -17.13 10.30
C PRO A 73 14.56 -15.97 9.37
N MET A 74 15.76 -15.44 9.56
CA MET A 74 16.32 -14.31 8.81
C MET A 74 16.78 -14.78 7.42
N SER A 75 16.53 -14.01 6.37
CA SER A 75 17.19 -14.22 5.07
C SER A 75 18.55 -13.54 5.04
N ALA A 76 19.54 -14.18 4.42
CA ALA A 76 20.86 -13.56 4.22
C ALA A 76 20.74 -12.45 3.16
N ARG A 77 21.27 -11.26 3.48
CA ARG A 77 21.30 -10.11 2.56
C ARG A 77 22.69 -10.04 1.91
N GLN A 78 22.72 -9.97 0.59
CA GLN A 78 23.93 -9.61 -0.17
C GLN A 78 23.87 -8.12 -0.50
N SER A 79 24.99 -7.45 -0.32
CA SER A 79 25.22 -6.05 -0.68
C SER A 79 26.33 -6.05 -1.73
N ASP A 80 26.04 -5.49 -2.90
CA ASP A 80 27.04 -5.20 -3.92
C ASP A 80 27.23 -3.68 -3.97
N ALA A 81 28.46 -3.24 -3.72
CA ALA A 81 28.83 -1.83 -3.74
C ALA A 81 29.00 -1.33 -5.19
N ASN A 82 28.38 -0.19 -5.52
CA ASN A 82 28.56 0.48 -6.81
C ASN A 82 29.12 1.89 -6.60
N ASP A 83 30.18 2.22 -7.36
CA ASP A 83 30.86 3.51 -7.28
C ASP A 83 30.27 4.51 -8.29
N GLY A 84 29.63 5.56 -7.78
CA GLY A 84 29.08 6.63 -8.61
C GLY A 84 28.10 7.54 -7.87
N LEU A 85 28.53 8.16 -6.77
CA LEU A 85 27.63 8.83 -5.83
C LEU A 85 27.33 10.30 -6.17
N PRO A 86 26.05 10.72 -6.28
CA PRO A 86 25.66 12.13 -6.30
C PRO A 86 25.98 12.84 -4.96
N ALA A 87 26.43 14.10 -5.01
CA ALA A 87 26.81 14.87 -3.82
C ALA A 87 25.64 15.05 -2.81
N GLU A 88 24.42 15.17 -3.32
CA GLU A 88 23.22 15.35 -2.49
C GLU A 88 22.88 14.11 -1.65
N ALA A 89 23.07 12.91 -2.20
CA ALA A 89 22.85 11.65 -1.47
C ALA A 89 23.81 11.55 -0.27
N ARG A 90 25.08 11.92 -0.46
CA ARG A 90 26.06 11.96 0.64
C ARG A 90 25.67 12.95 1.73
N ALA A 91 25.15 14.12 1.35
CA ALA A 91 24.72 15.13 2.31
C ALA A 91 23.50 14.67 3.14
N ARG A 92 22.53 13.98 2.53
CA ARG A 92 21.37 13.41 3.24
C ARG A 92 21.78 12.29 4.18
N HIS A 93 22.60 11.35 3.68
CA HIS A 93 23.14 10.27 4.52
C HIS A 93 23.96 10.82 5.69
N ALA A 94 24.81 11.83 5.47
CA ALA A 94 25.57 12.46 6.55
C ALA A 94 24.67 13.09 7.64
N ARG A 95 23.53 13.67 7.27
CA ARG A 95 22.53 14.16 8.25
C ARG A 95 21.91 13.00 9.02
N PHE A 96 21.50 11.94 8.33
CA PHE A 96 20.98 10.74 8.97
C PHE A 96 21.97 10.16 9.99
N VAL A 97 23.24 10.00 9.60
CA VAL A 97 24.31 9.50 10.48
C VAL A 97 24.53 10.38 11.69
N LYS A 98 24.43 11.70 11.53
CA LYS A 98 24.66 12.68 12.60
C LYS A 98 23.47 12.81 13.55
N ASP A 99 22.27 12.91 13.02
CA ASP A 99 21.11 13.41 13.76
C ASP A 99 20.14 12.28 14.16
N ILE A 100 20.09 11.18 13.40
CA ILE A 100 19.08 10.11 13.57
C ILE A 100 19.72 8.83 14.10
N PHE A 101 20.77 8.35 13.43
CA PHE A 101 21.41 7.07 13.73
C PHE A 101 21.93 6.95 15.17
N PRO A 102 22.45 8.01 15.85
CA PRO A 102 22.91 7.87 17.24
C PRO A 102 21.79 7.44 18.20
N GLY A 103 20.56 7.90 17.98
CA GLY A 103 19.40 7.48 18.76
C GLY A 103 19.02 6.02 18.54
N TYR A 104 19.24 5.51 17.33
CA TYR A 104 19.01 4.11 16.97
C TYR A 104 20.13 3.20 17.50
N TYR A 105 21.39 3.62 17.33
CA TYR A 105 22.56 2.97 17.90
C TYR A 105 22.47 2.85 19.43
N ALA A 106 21.96 3.86 20.13
CA ALA A 106 21.76 3.81 21.57
C ALA A 106 20.83 2.66 22.01
N LEU A 107 19.88 2.23 21.17
CA LEU A 107 19.03 1.07 21.44
C LEU A 107 19.83 -0.23 21.42
N TYR A 108 20.63 -0.42 20.36
CA TYR A 108 21.58 -1.54 20.27
C TYR A 108 22.56 -1.51 21.44
N GLN A 109 23.14 -0.35 21.76
CA GLN A 109 24.13 -0.20 22.80
C GLN A 109 23.60 -0.60 24.18
N ARG A 110 22.33 -0.29 24.49
CA ARG A 110 21.69 -0.74 25.74
C ARG A 110 21.59 -2.27 25.80
N ALA A 111 21.13 -2.90 24.71
CA ALA A 111 21.00 -4.35 24.64
C ALA A 111 22.37 -5.04 24.69
N SER A 112 23.34 -4.54 23.93
CA SER A 112 24.70 -5.07 23.93
C SER A 112 25.35 -4.95 25.30
N THR A 113 25.28 -3.79 25.95
CA THR A 113 25.85 -3.60 27.30
C THR A 113 25.22 -4.51 28.34
N ALA A 114 23.91 -4.77 28.25
CA ALA A 114 23.19 -5.59 29.22
C ALA A 114 23.44 -7.10 29.06
N TYR A 115 23.59 -7.57 27.81
CA TYR A 115 23.52 -9.00 27.46
C TYR A 115 24.75 -9.55 26.75
N ASN A 116 25.67 -8.71 26.26
CA ASN A 116 26.93 -9.19 25.69
C ASN A 116 27.74 -9.94 26.74
N LYS A 117 28.50 -10.93 26.26
CA LYS A 117 29.54 -11.60 27.01
C LYS A 117 30.87 -10.84 26.90
N PRO A 118 31.83 -11.08 27.80
CA PRO A 118 33.14 -10.41 27.76
C PRO A 118 33.89 -10.55 26.43
N GLU A 119 33.70 -11.67 25.74
CA GLU A 119 34.32 -11.95 24.43
C GLU A 119 33.59 -11.30 23.24
N ASP A 120 32.38 -10.75 23.44
CA ASP A 120 31.60 -10.17 22.36
C ASP A 120 32.07 -8.75 22.04
N LYS A 121 32.42 -8.51 20.77
CA LYS A 121 32.71 -7.16 20.28
C LYS A 121 31.43 -6.33 20.29
N THR A 122 31.45 -5.21 21.00
CA THR A 122 30.43 -4.17 20.82
C THR A 122 30.76 -3.40 19.56
N LEU A 123 29.84 -3.40 18.59
CA LEU A 123 30.04 -2.68 17.33
C LEU A 123 30.05 -1.17 17.56
N SER A 124 30.90 -0.46 16.85
CA SER A 124 30.82 1.00 16.71
C SER A 124 29.58 1.40 15.89
N PRO A 125 29.17 2.68 15.91
CA PRO A 125 28.04 3.14 15.10
C PRO A 125 28.19 2.82 13.61
N ALA A 126 29.38 3.01 13.03
CA ALA A 126 29.63 2.70 11.62
C ALA A 126 29.53 1.20 11.33
N GLU A 127 30.07 0.34 12.19
CA GLU A 127 30.00 -1.11 12.03
C GLU A 127 28.58 -1.66 12.19
N LEU A 128 27.78 -1.09 13.10
CA LEU A 128 26.38 -1.46 13.22
C LEU A 128 25.61 -1.05 11.96
N MET A 129 25.88 0.15 11.43
CA MET A 129 25.23 0.65 10.24
C MET A 129 25.51 -0.24 9.02
N ASP A 130 26.78 -0.64 8.84
CA ASP A 130 27.21 -1.61 7.84
C ASP A 130 26.52 -2.97 8.04
N ALA A 131 26.51 -3.50 9.28
CA ALA A 131 25.85 -4.76 9.59
C ALA A 131 24.33 -4.77 9.33
N LEU A 132 23.68 -3.60 9.39
CA LEU A 132 22.25 -3.44 9.09
C LEU A 132 21.98 -3.06 7.62
N GLY A 133 23.01 -2.78 6.83
CA GLY A 133 22.90 -2.34 5.43
C GLY A 133 22.46 -0.89 5.27
N TYR A 134 22.76 -0.02 6.24
CA TYR A 134 22.48 1.41 6.19
C TYR A 134 23.71 2.25 5.86
N ASP A 135 24.83 1.62 5.50
CA ASP A 135 26.05 2.32 5.11
C ASP A 135 25.82 3.14 3.83
N LEU A 136 26.76 4.07 3.57
CA LEU A 136 26.63 4.96 2.43
C LEU A 136 26.63 4.19 1.11
N GLY A 137 27.37 3.09 0.98
CA GLY A 137 27.42 2.27 -0.23
C GLY A 137 26.07 1.61 -0.52
N THR A 138 25.42 1.05 0.50
CA THR A 138 24.08 0.45 0.33
C THR A 138 23.01 1.51 0.03
N TYR A 139 23.04 2.68 0.68
CA TYR A 139 22.12 3.79 0.34
C TYR A 139 22.39 4.35 -1.06
N ALA A 140 23.65 4.47 -1.45
CA ALA A 140 24.11 4.96 -2.74
C ALA A 140 23.71 4.09 -3.91
N GLY A 141 23.78 2.77 -3.72
CA GLY A 141 23.50 1.80 -4.77
C GLY A 141 22.08 1.91 -5.31
N GLY A 142 21.15 2.49 -4.53
CA GLY A 142 19.75 2.65 -4.94
C GLY A 142 18.99 1.32 -5.09
N GLU A 143 19.66 0.19 -4.90
CA GLU A 143 19.12 -1.17 -4.99
C GLU A 143 18.21 -1.53 -3.81
N ALA A 144 18.28 -0.74 -2.73
CA ALA A 144 17.56 -0.92 -1.49
C ALA A 144 16.62 0.28 -1.23
N PRO A 145 15.43 0.33 -1.86
CA PRO A 145 14.46 1.42 -1.64
C PRO A 145 14.03 1.53 -0.17
N ASP A 146 14.16 0.44 0.59
CA ASP A 146 13.96 0.35 2.02
C ASP A 146 15.02 1.11 2.84
N VAL A 147 16.26 1.18 2.36
CA VAL A 147 17.33 1.98 2.98
C VAL A 147 17.08 3.47 2.75
N ALA A 148 16.64 3.85 1.56
CA ALA A 148 16.26 5.23 1.28
C ALA A 148 15.07 5.69 2.14
N LEU A 149 14.10 4.81 2.39
CA LEU A 149 13.00 5.09 3.32
C LEU A 149 13.51 5.41 4.72
N PHE A 150 14.48 4.67 5.26
CA PHE A 150 15.00 4.99 6.60
C PHE A 150 15.81 6.29 6.63
N VAL A 151 16.60 6.55 5.60
CA VAL A 151 17.45 7.76 5.54
C VAL A 151 16.62 9.02 5.35
N ASP A 152 15.58 8.97 4.51
CA ASP A 152 14.89 10.17 4.02
C ASP A 152 13.50 10.41 4.65
N ASN A 153 12.88 9.43 5.33
CA ASN A 153 11.53 9.56 5.88
C ASN A 153 11.51 9.70 7.42
N PRO A 154 11.17 10.88 7.98
CA PRO A 154 11.18 11.11 9.43
C PRO A 154 10.10 10.30 10.18
N ASP A 155 8.95 10.03 9.56
CA ASP A 155 7.89 9.22 10.16
C ASP A 155 8.33 7.75 10.25
N TYR A 156 8.98 7.25 9.21
CA TYR A 156 9.60 5.92 9.24
C TYR A 156 10.66 5.85 10.35
N GLN A 157 11.52 6.86 10.48
CA GLN A 157 12.56 6.90 11.52
C GLN A 157 11.98 6.86 12.94
N ALA A 158 10.94 7.66 13.20
CA ALA A 158 10.26 7.71 14.49
C ALA A 158 9.59 6.36 14.81
N GLN A 159 8.89 5.77 13.84
CA GLN A 159 8.23 4.48 14.00
C GLN A 159 9.22 3.33 14.17
N ALA A 160 10.31 3.30 13.39
CA ALA A 160 11.37 2.29 13.50
C ALA A 160 11.94 2.29 14.91
N ARG A 161 12.32 3.47 15.41
CA ARG A 161 12.86 3.63 16.76
C ARG A 161 11.87 3.15 17.82
N ALA A 162 10.60 3.55 17.73
CA ALA A 162 9.58 3.17 18.71
C ALA A 162 9.25 1.66 18.69
N ALA A 163 9.06 1.10 17.49
CA ALA A 163 8.70 -0.29 17.29
C ALA A 163 9.85 -1.23 17.69
N VAL A 164 11.09 -0.93 17.28
CA VAL A 164 12.27 -1.72 17.66
C VAL A 164 12.57 -1.59 19.15
N THR A 165 12.41 -0.41 19.75
CA THR A 165 12.54 -0.25 21.22
C THR A 165 11.58 -1.18 21.95
N THR A 166 10.32 -1.19 21.52
CA THR A 166 9.26 -2.01 22.13
C THR A 166 9.51 -3.50 21.90
N ALA A 167 9.92 -3.89 20.69
CA ALA A 167 10.21 -5.27 20.35
C ALA A 167 11.40 -5.83 21.14
N MET A 168 12.46 -5.04 21.32
CA MET A 168 13.62 -5.43 22.12
C MET A 168 13.31 -5.52 23.63
N ALA A 169 12.24 -4.87 24.09
CA ALA A 169 11.74 -4.98 25.46
C ALA A 169 10.71 -6.10 25.64
N ASP A 170 10.30 -6.79 24.57
CA ASP A 170 9.33 -7.88 24.64
C ASP A 170 9.83 -9.02 25.55
N PRO A 171 9.01 -9.55 26.46
CA PRO A 171 9.44 -10.59 27.40
C PRO A 171 10.03 -11.84 26.74
N ALA A 172 9.54 -12.23 25.55
CA ALA A 172 10.08 -13.39 24.84
C ALA A 172 11.48 -13.10 24.27
N VAL A 173 11.70 -11.88 23.76
CA VAL A 173 13.02 -11.42 23.29
C VAL A 173 14.00 -11.32 24.46
N VAL A 174 13.58 -10.69 25.57
CA VAL A 174 14.38 -10.58 26.79
C VAL A 174 14.74 -11.97 27.35
N LYS A 175 13.82 -12.93 27.31
CA LYS A 175 14.12 -14.33 27.68
C LYS A 175 15.24 -14.91 26.81
N LYS A 176 15.18 -14.72 25.49
CA LYS A 176 16.22 -15.18 24.56
C LYS A 176 17.58 -14.52 24.79
N LEU A 177 17.60 -13.24 25.12
CA LEU A 177 18.84 -12.52 25.46
C LEU A 177 19.43 -13.00 26.79
N ASN A 178 18.60 -13.36 27.77
CA ASN A 178 19.06 -13.99 29.00
C ASN A 178 19.59 -15.41 28.78
N GLU A 179 18.92 -16.21 27.94
CA GLU A 179 19.43 -17.53 27.50
C GLU A 179 20.81 -17.37 26.85
N TYR A 180 20.99 -16.38 25.97
CA TYR A 180 22.30 -16.05 25.38
C TYR A 180 23.35 -15.75 26.43
N LYS A 181 23.04 -14.88 27.40
CA LYS A 181 24.00 -14.44 28.43
C LYS A 181 24.62 -15.60 29.20
N VAL A 182 23.85 -16.67 29.45
CA VAL A 182 24.33 -17.88 30.16
C VAL A 182 24.78 -19.02 29.24
N ALA A 183 24.45 -18.96 27.94
CA ALA A 183 24.79 -20.01 26.99
C ALA A 183 26.31 -20.20 26.83
N GLN A 184 26.72 -21.43 26.55
CA GLN A 184 28.10 -21.76 26.22
C GLN A 184 28.19 -22.25 24.78
N LYS A 185 29.35 -22.07 24.15
CA LYS A 185 29.61 -22.53 22.78
C LYS A 185 29.87 -24.05 22.78
N THR A 186 28.81 -24.83 22.94
CA THR A 186 28.86 -26.30 22.95
C THR A 186 28.62 -26.91 21.57
N ALA A 187 28.13 -26.14 20.61
CA ALA A 187 27.93 -26.58 19.23
C ALA A 187 29.16 -26.28 18.35
N ARG A 188 29.19 -26.86 17.16
CA ARG A 188 30.20 -26.58 16.12
C ARG A 188 29.51 -26.08 14.87
N GLN A 189 29.98 -24.95 14.35
CA GLN A 189 29.59 -24.45 13.04
C GLN A 189 30.76 -24.67 12.09
N CYS A 190 30.54 -25.48 11.07
CA CYS A 190 31.55 -25.80 10.07
C CYS A 190 31.24 -25.05 8.77
N SER A 191 32.26 -24.40 8.21
CA SER A 191 32.19 -23.76 6.91
C SER A 191 33.27 -24.33 6.01
N THR A 192 32.91 -24.66 4.78
CA THR A 192 33.87 -25.09 3.76
C THR A 192 34.55 -23.86 3.18
N GLN A 193 35.85 -23.71 3.40
CA GLN A 193 36.65 -22.66 2.78
C GLN A 193 37.55 -23.27 1.71
N TYR A 194 37.62 -22.63 0.55
CA TYR A 194 38.55 -23.01 -0.50
C TYR A 194 39.91 -22.42 -0.20
N VAL A 195 40.85 -23.25 0.24
CA VAL A 195 42.23 -22.84 0.50
C VAL A 195 43.10 -23.30 -0.66
N ARG A 196 43.92 -22.39 -1.16
CA ARG A 196 44.92 -22.72 -2.18
C ARG A 196 46.00 -23.59 -1.54
N ARG A 197 46.04 -24.86 -1.92
CA ARG A 197 47.03 -25.83 -1.43
C ARG A 197 47.76 -26.48 -2.60
N THR A 198 49.01 -26.84 -2.36
CA THR A 198 49.78 -27.69 -3.26
C THR A 198 49.35 -29.14 -3.03
N VAL A 199 48.81 -29.77 -4.07
CA VAL A 199 48.36 -31.16 -4.05
C VAL A 199 48.98 -31.92 -5.21
N TRP A 200 49.23 -33.20 -5.01
CA TRP A 200 49.69 -34.10 -6.06
C TRP A 200 48.54 -34.37 -7.04
N ASP A 201 48.74 -34.06 -8.32
CA ASP A 201 47.82 -34.38 -9.40
C ASP A 201 48.50 -35.35 -10.37
N SER A 202 48.01 -36.59 -10.41
CA SER A 202 48.53 -37.65 -11.26
C SER A 202 48.40 -37.38 -12.75
N ASN A 203 47.53 -36.44 -13.13
CA ASN A 203 47.27 -36.08 -14.53
C ASN A 203 47.94 -34.77 -14.94
N SER A 204 48.65 -34.10 -14.03
CA SER A 204 49.31 -32.84 -14.34
C SER A 204 50.65 -33.05 -15.05
N THR A 205 50.84 -32.34 -16.15
CA THR A 205 52.10 -32.30 -16.93
C THR A 205 52.94 -31.04 -16.68
N ALA A 206 52.56 -30.25 -15.66
CA ALA A 206 53.12 -28.92 -15.40
C ALA A 206 54.58 -28.87 -14.89
N CYS A 207 55.19 -30.01 -14.57
CA CYS A 207 56.54 -30.12 -14.02
C CYS A 207 57.42 -31.05 -14.86
N SER A 208 58.72 -30.77 -14.91
CA SER A 208 59.71 -31.63 -15.58
C SER A 208 59.85 -32.95 -14.81
N GLY A 209 59.41 -34.07 -15.39
CA GLY A 209 59.42 -35.39 -14.75
C GLY A 209 58.04 -36.01 -14.50
N TRP A 210 56.94 -35.37 -14.93
CA TRP A 210 55.56 -35.86 -14.77
C TRP A 210 55.31 -37.29 -15.29
N TYR A 211 56.15 -37.77 -16.20
CA TYR A 211 56.09 -39.08 -16.84
C TYR A 211 56.89 -40.17 -16.12
N TYR A 212 57.57 -39.86 -15.00
CA TYR A 212 58.24 -40.86 -14.15
C TYR A 212 57.40 -41.16 -12.90
N PRO A 213 57.43 -42.40 -12.35
CA PRO A 213 56.67 -42.74 -11.14
C PRO A 213 57.18 -42.02 -9.87
N PRO A 214 56.28 -41.51 -8.99
CA PRO A 214 54.84 -41.43 -9.18
C PRO A 214 54.49 -40.46 -10.33
N TYR A 215 53.60 -40.89 -11.23
CA TYR A 215 53.17 -40.06 -12.36
C TYR A 215 52.41 -38.84 -11.87
N GLY A 216 52.68 -37.68 -12.48
CA GLY A 216 52.01 -36.41 -12.17
C GLY A 216 52.92 -35.33 -11.60
N CYS A 217 52.30 -34.27 -11.09
CA CYS A 217 52.99 -33.12 -10.53
C CYS A 217 52.26 -32.54 -9.32
N ASN A 218 53.02 -31.84 -8.48
CA ASN A 218 52.46 -30.94 -7.49
C ASN A 218 51.88 -29.69 -8.16
N VAL A 219 50.57 -29.48 -8.03
CA VAL A 219 49.85 -28.33 -8.57
C VAL A 219 49.17 -27.55 -7.45
N SER A 220 49.10 -26.23 -7.60
CA SER A 220 48.29 -25.38 -6.72
C SER A 220 46.83 -25.42 -7.16
N ARG A 221 45.94 -25.94 -6.31
CA ARG A 221 44.49 -25.92 -6.53
C ARG A 221 43.75 -25.41 -5.31
N ASN A 222 42.57 -24.86 -5.54
CA ASN A 222 41.64 -24.51 -4.48
C ASN A 222 40.98 -25.79 -3.99
N VAL A 223 41.34 -26.24 -2.79
CA VAL A 223 40.80 -27.45 -2.18
C VAL A 223 39.78 -27.04 -1.11
N PRO A 224 38.58 -27.64 -1.08
CA PRO A 224 37.62 -27.39 -0.01
C PRO A 224 38.20 -27.94 1.29
N VAL A 225 38.40 -27.07 2.28
CA VAL A 225 38.81 -27.44 3.63
C VAL A 225 37.69 -27.05 4.57
N GLU A 226 37.18 -28.01 5.32
CA GLU A 226 36.19 -27.76 6.36
C GLU A 226 36.87 -27.11 7.57
N GLN A 227 36.44 -25.91 7.92
CA GLN A 227 36.86 -25.21 9.14
C GLN A 227 35.68 -25.14 10.08
N CYS A 228 35.81 -25.78 11.25
CA CYS A 228 34.81 -25.75 12.30
C CYS A 228 35.21 -24.78 13.41
N VAL A 229 34.31 -23.85 13.74
CA VAL A 229 34.45 -22.94 14.88
C VAL A 229 33.43 -23.30 15.96
N ALA A 230 33.79 -23.06 17.23
CA ALA A 230 32.85 -23.23 18.33
C ALA A 230 31.68 -22.24 18.18
N ALA A 231 30.46 -22.75 18.26
CA ALA A 231 29.24 -22.00 18.02
C ALA A 231 28.24 -22.21 19.16
N TYR A 232 27.28 -21.30 19.28
CA TYR A 232 26.17 -21.48 20.20
C TYR A 232 25.16 -22.50 19.65
N PRO A 233 24.46 -23.24 20.53
CA PRO A 233 23.34 -24.09 20.14
C PRO A 233 22.28 -23.33 19.33
N GLU A 234 21.51 -24.07 18.52
CA GLU A 234 20.42 -23.49 17.74
C GLU A 234 19.40 -22.77 18.63
N GLY A 235 18.90 -21.63 18.16
CA GLY A 235 17.92 -20.82 18.87
C GLY A 235 18.48 -19.88 19.95
N ILE A 236 19.79 -19.89 20.18
CA ILE A 236 20.50 -18.87 20.97
C ILE A 236 20.77 -17.65 20.09
N VAL A 237 20.31 -16.48 20.53
CA VAL A 237 20.32 -15.25 19.73
C VAL A 237 21.14 -14.18 20.45
N SER A 238 22.22 -13.71 19.82
CA SER A 238 23.02 -12.62 20.35
C SER A 238 22.29 -11.27 20.26
N PRO A 239 22.68 -10.25 21.04
CA PRO A 239 22.04 -8.94 20.97
C PRO A 239 22.07 -8.31 19.57
N LEU A 240 23.16 -8.52 18.82
CA LEU A 240 23.26 -8.08 17.43
C LEU A 240 22.22 -8.76 16.53
N VAL A 241 22.09 -10.08 16.63
CA VAL A 241 21.13 -10.84 15.81
C VAL A 241 19.69 -10.49 16.21
N ALA A 242 19.40 -10.33 17.50
CA ALA A 242 18.08 -9.91 17.96
C ALA A 242 17.72 -8.51 17.44
N PHE A 243 18.67 -7.57 17.53
CA PHE A 243 18.47 -6.21 17.02
C PHE A 243 18.27 -6.18 15.50
N GLY A 244 19.12 -6.89 14.75
CA GLY A 244 18.99 -7.01 13.28
C GLY A 244 17.66 -7.63 12.86
N ARG A 245 17.17 -8.65 13.57
CA ARG A 245 15.83 -9.23 13.33
C ARG A 245 14.70 -8.26 13.62
N ALA A 246 14.81 -7.46 14.68
CA ALA A 246 13.80 -6.45 15.00
C ALA A 246 13.74 -5.37 13.91
N ASP A 247 14.90 -4.90 13.45
CA ASP A 247 15.03 -3.94 12.36
C ASP A 247 14.43 -4.46 11.05
N GLU A 248 14.82 -5.67 10.64
CA GLU A 248 14.32 -6.29 9.41
C GLU A 248 12.81 -6.58 9.48
N ALA A 249 12.32 -7.06 10.62
CA ALA A 249 10.90 -7.31 10.83
C ALA A 249 10.08 -6.02 10.75
N PHE A 250 10.55 -4.93 11.36
CA PHE A 250 9.90 -3.62 11.24
C PHE A 250 9.83 -3.18 9.78
N ARG A 251 10.96 -3.23 9.08
CA ARG A 251 11.07 -2.83 7.68
C ARG A 251 10.10 -3.59 6.78
N ALA A 252 10.07 -4.92 6.90
CA ALA A 252 9.18 -5.78 6.12
C ALA A 252 7.70 -5.46 6.39
N LEU A 253 7.32 -5.31 7.67
CA LEU A 253 5.94 -4.97 8.05
C LEU A 253 5.53 -3.59 7.57
N TRP A 254 6.44 -2.61 7.63
CA TRP A 254 6.16 -1.25 7.20
C TRP A 254 5.90 -1.20 5.69
N LEU A 255 6.76 -1.84 4.89
CA LEU A 255 6.59 -1.93 3.44
C LEU A 255 5.27 -2.62 3.09
N GLN A 256 4.99 -3.77 3.72
CA GLN A 256 3.75 -4.51 3.50
C GLN A 256 2.52 -3.64 3.78
N LYS A 257 2.50 -2.90 4.89
CA LYS A 257 1.37 -2.01 5.24
C LYS A 257 1.29 -0.79 4.33
N ALA A 258 2.42 -0.23 3.91
CA ALA A 258 2.45 0.88 2.97
C ALA A 258 1.83 0.46 1.62
N ASP A 259 2.20 -0.71 1.11
CA ASP A 259 1.64 -1.27 -0.13
C ASP A 259 0.13 -1.55 0.00
N GLN A 260 -0.30 -2.12 1.14
CA GLN A 260 -1.72 -2.33 1.42
C GLN A 260 -2.51 -1.02 1.47
N ASN A 261 -1.96 0.01 2.12
CA ASN A 261 -2.59 1.32 2.21
C ASN A 261 -2.67 2.02 0.84
N ALA A 262 -1.61 1.88 0.03
CA ALA A 262 -1.59 2.39 -1.34
C ALA A 262 -2.63 1.69 -2.22
N ALA A 263 -2.67 0.35 -2.20
CA ALA A 263 -3.65 -0.44 -2.94
C ALA A 263 -5.09 -0.13 -2.51
N ALA A 264 -5.34 0.04 -1.21
CA ALA A 264 -6.65 0.42 -0.70
C ALA A 264 -7.08 1.83 -1.14
N ALA A 265 -6.15 2.78 -1.20
CA ALA A 265 -6.42 4.11 -1.72
C ALA A 265 -6.67 4.11 -3.22
N GLU A 266 -5.93 3.32 -3.99
CA GLU A 266 -6.14 3.14 -5.42
C GLU A 266 -7.49 2.48 -5.72
N ALA A 267 -7.86 1.43 -4.99
CA ALA A 267 -9.18 0.79 -5.12
C ALA A 267 -10.31 1.80 -4.84
N LYS A 268 -10.20 2.58 -3.74
CA LYS A 268 -11.17 3.65 -3.43
C LYS A 268 -11.19 4.75 -4.48
N ARG A 269 -10.04 5.08 -5.09
CA ARG A 269 -9.97 6.04 -6.20
C ARG A 269 -10.73 5.50 -7.41
N GLY A 270 -10.49 4.24 -7.77
CA GLY A 270 -11.23 3.53 -8.82
C GLY A 270 -12.74 3.52 -8.58
N ASP A 271 -13.19 3.23 -7.36
CA ASP A 271 -14.61 3.27 -7.00
C ASP A 271 -15.22 4.67 -7.19
N ARG A 272 -14.50 5.73 -6.79
CA ARG A 272 -14.95 7.12 -6.95
C ARG A 272 -14.93 7.57 -8.40
N GLU A 273 -13.97 7.11 -9.21
CA GLU A 273 -13.93 7.39 -10.65
C GLU A 273 -15.06 6.66 -11.39
N ALA A 274 -15.32 5.40 -11.07
CA ALA A 274 -16.46 4.65 -11.60
C ALA A 274 -17.80 5.32 -11.23
N LEU A 275 -17.93 5.82 -10.00
CA LEU A 275 -19.10 6.58 -9.56
C LEU A 275 -19.32 7.84 -10.42
N ARG A 276 -18.23 8.54 -10.80
CA ARG A 276 -18.26 9.73 -11.65
C ARG A 276 -18.57 9.42 -13.11
N GLN A 277 -18.12 8.30 -13.65
CA GLN A 277 -18.48 7.88 -15.01
C GLN A 277 -20.01 7.73 -15.18
N GLY A 278 -20.72 7.38 -14.10
CA GLY A 278 -22.18 7.32 -14.06
C GLY A 278 -22.91 8.68 -14.10
N ILE A 279 -22.21 9.83 -14.02
CA ILE A 279 -22.82 11.17 -14.00
C ILE A 279 -23.46 11.51 -15.35
N ALA A 280 -22.71 11.35 -16.45
CA ALA A 280 -23.16 11.71 -17.79
C ALA A 280 -24.46 11.00 -18.23
N PRO A 281 -24.60 9.66 -18.12
CA PRO A 281 -25.83 8.98 -18.51
C PRO A 281 -27.03 9.39 -17.64
N ARG A 282 -26.82 9.68 -16.35
CA ARG A 282 -27.91 10.11 -15.43
C ARG A 282 -28.37 11.54 -15.72
N LEU A 283 -27.44 12.44 -16.04
CA LEU A 283 -27.78 13.81 -16.49
C LEU A 283 -28.55 13.79 -17.81
N LEU A 284 -28.11 12.96 -18.77
CA LEU A 284 -28.83 12.78 -20.03
C LEU A 284 -30.25 12.25 -19.80
N LEU A 285 -30.41 11.25 -18.93
CA LEU A 285 -31.73 10.74 -18.57
C LEU A 285 -32.61 11.81 -17.91
N ALA A 286 -32.07 12.59 -16.96
CA ALA A 286 -32.78 13.68 -16.32
C ALA A 286 -33.23 14.75 -17.35
N LEU A 287 -32.36 15.10 -18.30
CA LEU A 287 -32.66 16.05 -19.37
C LEU A 287 -33.72 15.51 -20.34
N GLN A 288 -33.68 14.23 -20.68
CA GLN A 288 -34.73 13.57 -21.48
C GLN A 288 -36.09 13.59 -20.78
N ILE A 289 -36.13 13.27 -19.48
CA ILE A 289 -37.37 13.31 -18.68
C ILE A 289 -37.91 14.74 -18.59
N ALA A 290 -37.05 15.73 -18.33
CA ALA A 290 -37.43 17.14 -18.29
C ALA A 290 -37.92 17.64 -19.65
N GLY A 291 -37.26 17.27 -20.75
CA GLY A 291 -37.69 17.59 -22.11
C GLY A 291 -39.05 17.00 -22.44
N GLY A 292 -39.27 15.72 -22.10
CA GLY A 292 -40.58 15.07 -22.26
C GLY A 292 -41.68 15.76 -21.45
N PHE A 293 -41.40 16.15 -20.21
CA PHE A 293 -42.32 16.93 -19.37
C PHE A 293 -42.66 18.29 -20.02
N LEU A 294 -41.68 19.02 -20.55
CA LEU A 294 -41.91 20.32 -21.20
C LEU A 294 -42.80 20.17 -22.44
N VAL A 295 -42.61 19.12 -23.24
CA VAL A 295 -43.48 18.84 -24.40
C VAL A 295 -44.92 18.62 -23.95
N VAL A 296 -45.15 17.79 -22.91
CA VAL A 296 -46.49 17.54 -22.36
C VAL A 296 -47.13 18.84 -21.83
N MET A 297 -46.38 19.64 -21.07
CA MET A 297 -46.87 20.93 -20.56
C MET A 297 -47.18 21.93 -21.68
N PHE A 298 -46.37 21.98 -22.73
CA PHE A 298 -46.61 22.85 -23.88
C PHE A 298 -47.92 22.50 -24.60
N PHE A 299 -48.20 21.20 -24.80
CA PHE A 299 -49.51 20.75 -25.30
C PHE A 299 -50.66 21.20 -24.41
N PHE A 300 -50.51 21.14 -23.08
CA PHE A 300 -51.52 21.65 -22.15
C PHE A 300 -51.76 23.15 -22.30
N VAL A 301 -50.70 23.93 -22.49
CA VAL A 301 -50.80 25.38 -22.72
C VAL A 301 -51.53 25.67 -24.03
N LEU A 302 -51.21 24.95 -25.11
CA LEU A 302 -51.91 25.10 -26.40
C LEU A 302 -53.40 24.79 -26.30
N VAL A 303 -53.77 23.67 -25.66
CA VAL A 303 -55.18 23.29 -25.45
C VAL A 303 -55.89 24.31 -24.56
N ALA A 304 -55.21 24.83 -23.53
CA ALA A 304 -55.76 25.86 -22.65
C ALA A 304 -55.99 27.19 -23.41
N LEU A 305 -55.05 27.60 -24.26
CA LEU A 305 -55.14 28.76 -25.14
C LEU A 305 -56.31 28.63 -26.11
N GLU A 306 -56.41 27.50 -26.82
CA GLU A 306 -57.51 27.23 -27.75
C GLU A 306 -58.86 27.32 -27.04
N ARG A 307 -58.98 26.71 -25.86
CA ARG A 307 -60.22 26.74 -25.07
C ARG A 307 -60.53 28.13 -24.53
N HIS A 308 -59.52 28.95 -24.26
CA HIS A 308 -59.71 30.34 -23.86
C HIS A 308 -60.18 31.20 -25.04
N ILE A 309 -59.59 31.01 -26.23
CA ILE A 309 -59.97 31.72 -27.46
C ILE A 309 -61.41 31.37 -27.85
N ARG A 310 -61.80 30.09 -27.82
CA ARG A 310 -63.20 29.67 -28.05
C ARG A 310 -64.17 30.32 -27.06
N ARG A 311 -63.81 30.37 -25.77
CA ARG A 311 -64.63 31.04 -24.75
C ARG A 311 -64.74 32.55 -24.95
N ILE A 312 -63.71 33.22 -25.46
CA ILE A 312 -63.80 34.63 -25.82
C ILE A 312 -64.75 34.78 -27.01
N ALA A 313 -64.56 34.00 -28.08
CA ALA A 313 -65.37 34.07 -29.30
C ALA A 313 -66.87 33.85 -29.03
N GLU A 314 -67.23 32.87 -28.18
CA GLU A 314 -68.60 32.61 -27.75
C GLU A 314 -69.23 33.79 -26.99
N ARG A 315 -68.42 34.55 -26.21
CA ARG A 315 -68.90 35.74 -25.50
C ARG A 315 -69.10 36.92 -26.45
N THR A 316 -68.21 37.12 -27.41
CA THR A 316 -68.31 38.24 -28.37
C THR A 316 -69.45 38.05 -29.38
N SER A 317 -69.83 36.81 -29.70
CA SER A 317 -70.98 36.50 -30.58
C SER A 317 -72.33 36.51 -29.86
N SER A 318 -72.34 36.72 -28.54
CA SER A 318 -73.57 36.82 -27.71
C SER A 318 -73.96 38.27 -27.38
N VAL A 319 -73.28 39.23 -27.99
CA VAL A 319 -73.62 40.66 -28.06
C VAL A 319 -74.12 40.94 -29.46
#